data_AF-A0A1Q7TI85-F1
#
_entry.id   AF-A0A1Q7TI85-F1
#
_cell.length_a   1.000
_cell.length_b   1.000
_cell.length_c   1.000
_cell.angle_alpha   90.00
_cell.angle_beta   90.00
_cell.angle_gamma   90.00
#
_symmetry.space_group_name_H-M   'P 1'
#
loop_
_entity.id
_entity.type
_entity.pdbx_description
1 polymer ?
#
loop_
_entity_poly.entity_id
_entity_poly.type
_entity_poly.pdbx_seq_one_letter_code
_entity_poly.pdbx_strand_id
1 'polypeptide(L)'
;MFRILAPFALISAFLQIASLATAPTDEERNPAQPVNAVIEWNRTLLAIVRTPGAQPATIHSTRSFAILHAAIYDAVNNIEPRFSPYLVHLPDVPRSASKIAAADEAAHDVLVFLYPAFQVSLDTELQQDLALLPDNERKVQGVAVGQAVASQQLAARSADGANVIPPPYVPANQPGDYQLTTPNFAPADFTQWPQVMPFALEQANEFRPGPPPVLTSDVYTEVFNEVKSLGFIDSTTRTAEQTEIGQFWNGNIQDFWNEIAQTAALQRHLNLERSARLFALLNISLADTTIAFFEAKYTYNFWRPVTAVRLADTDGNPQTEPNPTWLPLSTKTAPDPSYPGAHSAISKAGATVLSFYFGDQFTFDVSSESLAGVTRHFTSFSAAAEEAGLSRIYAMLVKSRSSLMAFFTTVLLVSLGSASAGGKDPLSPSPVRPGNLDYRIELPQGYLKVYSVSDEFNDGAYYAHSSYAIYSTHGTLVKTVENSISRTDELIPWEVVLPIGSYTVVTRSARVGEVRVRFLIKARQRTIVDLDLAEQETYRRSLQTSYRLANPSDS
;
A
#
# COMPACT_ATOMS: atom_id res chain seq x y z
N MET A 1 -45.98 11.98 45.24
CA MET A 1 -45.65 13.38 45.52
C MET A 1 -44.58 13.80 44.52
N PHE A 2 -44.96 14.62 43.52
CA PHE A 2 -44.17 15.48 42.58
C PHE A 2 -42.82 15.00 42.01
N ARG A 3 -42.43 15.21 40.74
CA ARG A 3 -43.02 15.61 39.45
C ARG A 3 -41.91 15.34 38.42
N ILE A 4 -42.28 14.89 37.22
CA ILE A 4 -41.44 14.79 36.02
C ILE A 4 -41.15 16.21 35.50
N LEU A 5 -39.90 16.49 35.10
CA LEU A 5 -39.50 17.59 34.20
C LEU A 5 -38.18 17.19 33.48
N ALA A 6 -38.24 17.02 32.16
CA ALA A 6 -37.13 17.35 31.24
C ALA A 6 -37.27 18.87 30.87
N PRO A 7 -36.44 19.53 30.03
CA PRO A 7 -35.18 19.15 29.33
C PRO A 7 -34.08 20.27 29.40
N PHE A 8 -32.92 20.12 28.74
CA PHE A 8 -32.31 21.08 27.78
C PHE A 8 -30.82 20.80 27.48
N ALA A 9 -30.48 20.93 26.19
CA ALA A 9 -29.14 20.93 25.64
C ALA A 9 -28.32 22.16 26.08
N LEU A 10 -27.00 22.01 26.21
CA LEU A 10 -26.08 23.15 26.31
C LEU A 10 -24.79 22.85 25.55
N ILE A 11 -24.65 23.59 24.46
CA ILE A 11 -23.47 23.77 23.62
C ILE A 11 -22.44 24.54 24.43
N SER A 12 -21.23 24.00 24.62
CA SER A 12 -20.10 24.74 25.20
C SER A 12 -19.28 25.40 24.09
N ALA A 13 -19.44 26.71 23.95
CA ALA A 13 -18.55 27.57 23.19
C ALA A 13 -17.32 27.92 24.05
N PHE A 14 -16.12 27.63 23.55
CA PHE A 14 -14.87 28.15 24.13
C PHE A 14 -14.48 29.45 23.43
N LEU A 15 -14.52 30.56 24.19
CA LEU A 15 -13.86 31.82 23.84
C LEU A 15 -12.34 31.66 24.03
N GLN A 16 -11.55 32.03 23.01
CA GLN A 16 -10.12 32.27 23.17
C GLN A 16 -9.81 33.75 22.99
N ILE A 17 -9.07 34.28 23.95
CA ILE A 17 -8.63 35.67 24.09
C ILE A 17 -7.45 35.90 23.14
N ALA A 18 -7.57 36.87 22.23
CA ALA A 18 -6.48 37.32 21.38
C ALA A 18 -5.48 38.18 22.17
N SER A 19 -4.18 37.83 22.10
CA SER A 19 -3.11 38.74 22.50
C SER A 19 -2.73 39.63 21.31
N LEU A 20 -2.64 40.93 21.55
CA LEU A 20 -2.21 41.94 20.59
C LEU A 20 -0.69 41.88 20.44
N ALA A 21 -0.20 41.38 19.30
CA ALA A 21 1.15 41.66 18.81
C ALA A 21 1.04 42.56 17.58
N THR A 22 1.76 43.67 17.62
CA THR A 22 1.84 44.73 16.60
C THR A 22 2.16 44.20 15.20
N ALA A 23 1.35 44.60 14.22
CA ALA A 23 1.47 44.23 12.80
C ALA A 23 2.69 44.89 12.12
N PRO A 24 3.43 44.18 11.26
CA PRO A 24 4.18 44.81 10.18
C PRO A 24 3.25 45.17 9.02
N THR A 25 3.62 46.26 8.35
CA THR A 25 2.97 46.96 7.26
C THR A 25 2.70 46.11 6.02
N ASP A 26 1.62 46.45 5.32
CA ASP A 26 1.18 45.92 4.03
C ASP A 26 2.33 45.78 3.01
N GLU A 27 2.77 44.55 2.77
CA GLU A 27 3.32 44.10 1.47
C GLU A 27 3.03 42.59 1.35
N GLU A 28 2.25 42.23 0.32
CA GLU A 28 1.89 40.88 -0.13
C GLU A 28 1.11 39.96 0.85
N ARG A 29 -0.19 40.27 1.04
CA ARG A 29 -1.17 39.18 1.22
C ARG A 29 -1.24 38.36 -0.06
N ASN A 30 -0.42 37.31 -0.11
CA ASN A 30 -0.62 36.18 -1.01
C ASN A 30 -2.08 35.72 -0.83
N PRO A 31 -2.95 35.68 -1.86
CA PRO A 31 -4.29 35.14 -1.70
C PRO A 31 -4.13 33.73 -1.16
N ALA A 32 -4.79 33.43 -0.02
CA ALA A 32 -4.74 32.12 0.61
C ALA A 32 -4.88 31.06 -0.48
N GLN A 33 -3.87 30.19 -0.64
CA GLN A 33 -3.90 29.18 -1.69
C GLN A 33 -5.23 28.42 -1.55
N PRO A 34 -6.00 28.24 -2.64
CA PRO A 34 -7.23 27.47 -2.56
C PRO A 34 -6.88 26.09 -2.02
N VAL A 35 -7.56 25.69 -0.94
CA VAL A 35 -7.33 24.40 -0.30
C VAL A 35 -7.64 23.30 -1.32
N ASN A 36 -6.78 22.27 -1.37
CA ASN A 36 -6.92 21.21 -2.36
C ASN A 36 -8.18 20.38 -2.04
N ALA A 37 -9.22 20.50 -2.88
CA ALA A 37 -10.50 19.79 -2.74
C ALA A 37 -10.34 18.30 -2.38
N VAL A 38 -9.39 17.60 -3.01
CA VAL A 38 -9.13 16.17 -2.74
C VAL A 38 -8.79 15.93 -1.27
N ILE A 39 -8.03 16.84 -0.66
CA ILE A 39 -7.59 16.75 0.73
C ILE A 39 -8.74 17.12 1.68
N GLU A 40 -9.54 18.13 1.36
CA GLU A 40 -10.73 18.52 2.14
C GLU A 40 -11.69 17.34 2.24
N TRP A 41 -12.13 16.80 1.10
CA TRP A 41 -13.05 15.67 1.06
C TRP A 41 -12.48 14.38 1.66
N ASN A 42 -11.15 14.19 1.60
CA ASN A 42 -10.48 13.10 2.32
C ASN A 42 -10.62 13.26 3.85
N ARG A 43 -10.46 14.48 4.38
CA ARG A 43 -10.64 14.76 5.82
C ARG A 43 -12.08 14.57 6.23
N THR A 44 -13.03 14.97 5.38
CA THR A 44 -14.46 14.77 5.61
C THR A 44 -14.79 13.29 5.70
N LEU A 45 -14.31 12.47 4.76
CA LEU A 45 -14.51 11.03 4.86
C LEU A 45 -13.81 10.40 6.09
N LEU A 46 -12.58 10.83 6.43
CA LEU A 46 -11.91 10.40 7.66
C LEU A 46 -12.77 10.70 8.91
N ALA A 47 -13.37 11.89 9.01
CA ALA A 47 -14.24 12.25 10.12
C ALA A 47 -15.52 11.38 10.17
N ILE A 48 -16.11 11.09 9.02
CA ILE A 48 -17.30 10.23 8.91
C ILE A 48 -16.97 8.79 9.35
N VAL A 49 -15.92 8.16 8.83
CA VAL A 49 -15.60 6.75 9.13
C VAL A 49 -15.16 6.54 10.58
N ARG A 50 -14.68 7.59 11.24
CA ARG A 50 -14.36 7.62 12.68
C ARG A 50 -15.59 7.79 13.57
N THR A 51 -16.73 8.16 13.01
CA THR A 51 -17.96 8.33 13.77
C THR A 51 -18.63 6.97 14.01
N PRO A 52 -18.80 6.52 15.27
CA PRO A 52 -19.41 5.22 15.57
C PRO A 52 -20.81 5.10 14.96
N GLY A 53 -21.04 4.03 14.19
CA GLY A 53 -22.33 3.77 13.54
C GLY A 53 -22.62 4.58 12.27
N ALA A 54 -21.65 5.36 11.76
CA ALA A 54 -21.81 6.11 10.52
C ALA A 54 -22.05 5.21 9.29
N GLN A 55 -21.48 4.00 9.29
CA GLN A 55 -21.72 2.96 8.30
C GLN A 55 -22.10 1.64 8.97
N PRO A 56 -22.81 0.74 8.27
CA PRO A 56 -23.01 -0.63 8.74
C PRO A 56 -21.66 -1.30 9.06
N ALA A 57 -21.57 -2.00 10.20
CA ALA A 57 -20.35 -2.70 10.61
C ALA A 57 -19.88 -3.77 9.62
N THR A 58 -20.75 -4.18 8.69
CA THR A 58 -20.47 -5.16 7.63
C THR A 58 -19.80 -4.55 6.41
N ILE A 59 -19.64 -3.22 6.35
CA ILE A 59 -19.01 -2.49 5.24
C ILE A 59 -17.63 -1.97 5.69
N HIS A 60 -16.58 -2.40 5.01
CA HIS A 60 -15.22 -1.94 5.27
C HIS A 60 -14.97 -0.57 4.62
N SER A 61 -14.39 0.39 5.36
CA SER A 61 -14.28 1.79 4.90
C SER A 61 -13.34 2.00 3.71
N THR A 62 -12.42 1.07 3.43
CA THR A 62 -11.55 1.13 2.23
C THR A 62 -12.35 1.17 0.94
N ARG A 63 -13.54 0.54 0.90
CA ARG A 63 -14.47 0.65 -0.24
C ARG A 63 -14.96 2.08 -0.41
N SER A 64 -15.37 2.75 0.66
CA SER A 64 -15.86 4.12 0.62
C SER A 64 -14.78 5.09 0.14
N PHE A 65 -13.54 4.94 0.63
CA PHE A 65 -12.40 5.73 0.17
C PHE A 65 -12.09 5.50 -1.32
N ALA A 66 -12.15 4.25 -1.80
CA ALA A 66 -11.91 3.95 -3.20
C ALA A 66 -12.95 4.58 -4.12
N ILE A 67 -14.24 4.49 -3.78
CA ILE A 67 -15.33 5.09 -4.57
C ILE A 67 -15.19 6.62 -4.61
N LEU A 68 -14.95 7.25 -3.46
CA LEU A 68 -14.76 8.70 -3.36
C LEU A 68 -13.63 9.16 -4.27
N HIS A 69 -12.44 8.61 -4.08
CA HIS A 69 -11.25 9.10 -4.76
C HIS A 69 -11.19 8.71 -6.24
N ALA A 70 -11.80 7.59 -6.63
CA ALA A 70 -12.00 7.24 -8.03
C ALA A 70 -12.95 8.22 -8.75
N ALA A 71 -14.04 8.64 -8.10
CA ALA A 71 -14.97 9.62 -8.65
C ALA A 71 -14.32 11.00 -8.80
N ILE A 72 -13.59 11.47 -7.78
CA ILE A 72 -12.85 12.73 -7.85
C ILE A 72 -11.81 12.68 -9.00
N TYR A 73 -11.05 11.58 -9.10
CA TYR A 73 -10.06 11.41 -10.16
C TYR A 73 -10.68 11.44 -11.56
N ASP A 74 -11.73 10.66 -11.80
CA ASP A 74 -12.39 10.64 -13.11
C ASP A 74 -13.04 12.00 -13.42
N ALA A 75 -13.63 12.70 -12.45
CA ALA A 75 -14.22 14.02 -12.65
C ALA A 75 -13.17 15.04 -13.12
N VAL A 76 -12.00 15.06 -12.46
CA VAL A 76 -10.89 15.94 -12.83
C VAL A 76 -10.27 15.54 -14.17
N ASN A 77 -10.03 14.24 -14.38
CA ASN A 77 -9.35 13.73 -15.58
C ASN A 77 -10.24 13.80 -16.83
N ASN A 78 -11.56 13.76 -16.71
CA ASN A 78 -12.46 14.00 -17.84
C ASN A 78 -12.36 15.43 -18.39
N ILE A 79 -12.10 16.42 -17.54
CA ILE A 79 -11.89 17.82 -17.93
C ILE A 79 -10.47 18.01 -18.47
N GLU A 80 -9.47 17.42 -17.83
CA GLU A 80 -8.05 17.53 -18.19
C GLU A 80 -7.43 16.13 -18.34
N PRO A 81 -7.44 15.56 -19.57
CA PRO A 81 -7.21 14.14 -19.81
C PRO A 81 -5.71 13.87 -19.90
N ARG A 82 -5.01 14.04 -18.78
CA ARG A 82 -3.56 13.81 -18.68
C ARG A 82 -3.24 12.34 -18.46
N PHE A 83 -4.21 11.57 -18.00
CA PHE A 83 -4.07 10.16 -17.67
C PHE A 83 -5.24 9.35 -18.23
N SER A 84 -5.12 8.03 -18.23
CA SER A 84 -6.26 7.15 -18.54
C SER A 84 -7.35 7.32 -17.48
N PRO A 85 -8.63 7.50 -17.85
CA PRO A 85 -9.72 7.37 -16.91
C PRO A 85 -9.66 6.02 -16.20
N TYR A 86 -10.08 5.97 -14.94
CA TYR A 86 -10.17 4.72 -14.20
C TYR A 86 -11.40 3.93 -14.68
N LEU A 87 -12.59 4.54 -14.66
CA LEU A 87 -13.83 3.88 -15.07
C LEU A 87 -14.68 4.75 -15.99
N VAL A 88 -14.91 6.01 -15.61
CA VAL A 88 -15.88 6.87 -16.30
C VAL A 88 -15.18 7.70 -17.37
N HIS A 89 -15.64 7.57 -18.61
CA HIS A 89 -15.24 8.41 -19.73
C HIS A 89 -16.45 9.11 -20.34
N LEU A 90 -16.51 10.43 -20.16
CA LEU A 90 -17.59 11.27 -20.66
C LEU A 90 -17.23 11.83 -22.04
N PRO A 91 -18.15 11.78 -23.03
CA PRO A 91 -17.96 12.47 -24.30
C PRO A 91 -18.09 13.99 -24.11
N ASP A 92 -17.43 14.75 -24.98
CA ASP A 92 -17.65 16.20 -25.18
C ASP A 92 -17.52 17.09 -23.93
N VAL A 93 -16.67 16.71 -22.96
CA VAL A 93 -16.42 17.53 -21.77
C VAL A 93 -15.68 18.83 -22.11
N PRO A 94 -16.23 20.02 -21.79
CA PRO A 94 -15.55 21.28 -22.04
C PRO A 94 -14.25 21.41 -21.24
N ARG A 95 -13.13 21.66 -21.92
CA ARG A 95 -11.82 21.92 -21.27
C ARG A 95 -11.82 23.18 -20.40
N SER A 96 -12.81 24.05 -20.59
CA SER A 96 -13.03 25.24 -19.77
C SER A 96 -13.75 24.96 -18.45
N ALA A 97 -14.34 23.78 -18.25
CA ALA A 97 -15.07 23.44 -17.03
C ALA A 97 -14.18 23.54 -15.79
N SER A 98 -14.76 23.92 -14.65
CA SER A 98 -14.02 24.04 -13.39
C SER A 98 -13.72 22.66 -12.82
N LYS A 99 -12.43 22.30 -12.78
CA LYS A 99 -11.94 21.05 -12.18
C LYS A 99 -12.23 20.96 -10.68
N ILE A 100 -12.16 22.09 -9.98
CA ILE A 100 -12.45 22.15 -8.54
C ILE A 100 -13.94 21.85 -8.31
N ALA A 101 -14.83 22.54 -9.02
CA ALA A 101 -16.27 22.28 -8.93
C ALA A 101 -16.65 20.83 -9.29
N ALA A 102 -15.96 20.23 -10.27
CA ALA A 102 -16.18 18.84 -10.63
C ALA A 102 -15.70 17.86 -9.53
N ALA A 103 -14.56 18.15 -8.88
CA ALA A 103 -14.06 17.37 -7.76
C ALA A 103 -14.99 17.45 -6.55
N ASP A 104 -15.41 18.67 -6.17
CA ASP A 104 -16.28 18.90 -5.01
C ASP A 104 -17.64 18.24 -5.18
N GLU A 105 -18.27 18.44 -6.33
CA GLU A 105 -19.57 17.85 -6.62
C GLU A 105 -19.51 16.31 -6.69
N ALA A 106 -18.46 15.75 -7.32
CA ALA A 106 -18.29 14.30 -7.36
C ALA A 106 -18.09 13.70 -5.97
N ALA A 107 -17.32 14.38 -5.12
CA ALA A 107 -17.07 13.96 -3.75
C ALA A 107 -18.35 14.00 -2.91
N HIS A 108 -19.05 15.13 -2.97
CA HIS A 108 -20.33 15.34 -2.31
C HIS A 108 -21.34 14.23 -2.64
N ASP A 109 -21.62 14.01 -3.92
CA ASP A 109 -22.65 13.07 -4.36
C ASP A 109 -22.33 11.63 -3.95
N VAL A 110 -21.05 11.23 -4.02
CA VAL A 110 -20.60 9.93 -3.51
C VAL A 110 -20.84 9.83 -2.00
N LEU A 111 -20.45 10.83 -1.22
CA LEU A 111 -20.56 10.77 0.23
C LEU A 111 -22.01 10.85 0.70
N VAL A 112 -22.87 11.65 0.08
CA VAL A 112 -24.31 11.69 0.38
C VAL A 112 -24.94 10.33 0.11
N PHE A 113 -24.58 9.67 -0.99
CA PHE A 113 -25.08 8.34 -1.31
C PHE A 113 -24.62 7.28 -0.29
N LEU A 114 -23.34 7.29 0.07
CA LEU A 114 -22.77 6.30 1.00
C LEU A 114 -23.17 6.55 2.46
N TYR A 115 -23.39 7.81 2.85
CA TYR A 115 -23.60 8.25 4.22
C TYR A 115 -24.78 9.25 4.32
N PRO A 116 -26.02 8.81 4.02
CA PRO A 116 -27.18 9.72 3.94
C PRO A 116 -27.48 10.46 5.25
N ALA A 117 -27.07 9.92 6.41
CA ALA A 117 -27.22 10.59 7.70
C ALA A 117 -26.39 11.88 7.82
N PHE A 118 -25.36 12.06 6.97
CA PHE A 118 -24.48 13.22 6.93
C PHE A 118 -24.84 14.21 5.82
N GLN A 119 -25.96 14.00 5.10
CA GLN A 119 -26.33 14.83 3.96
C GLN A 119 -26.32 16.32 4.28
N VAL A 120 -26.93 16.75 5.39
CA VAL A 120 -27.01 18.19 5.72
C VAL A 120 -25.63 18.84 5.90
N SER A 121 -24.69 18.13 6.53
CA SER A 121 -23.31 18.64 6.67
C SER A 121 -22.57 18.65 5.34
N LEU A 122 -22.77 17.63 4.50
CA LEU A 122 -22.15 17.52 3.18
C LEU A 122 -22.70 18.59 2.21
N ASP A 123 -24.01 18.80 2.18
CA ASP A 123 -24.69 19.86 1.41
C ASP A 123 -24.12 21.24 1.79
N THR A 124 -23.85 21.45 3.09
CA THR A 124 -23.30 22.71 3.62
C THR A 124 -21.84 22.90 3.19
N GLU A 125 -21.02 21.85 3.24
CA GLU A 125 -19.62 21.86 2.81
C GLU A 125 -19.52 22.17 1.31
N LEU A 126 -20.27 21.44 0.46
CA LEU A 126 -20.32 21.70 -0.97
C LEU A 126 -20.77 23.14 -1.28
N GLN A 127 -21.79 23.65 -0.59
CA GLN A 127 -22.24 25.03 -0.79
C GLN A 127 -21.14 26.05 -0.46
N GLN A 128 -20.37 25.82 0.60
CA GLN A 128 -19.25 26.68 1.00
C GLN A 128 -18.13 26.64 -0.04
N ASP A 129 -17.75 25.45 -0.51
CA ASP A 129 -16.69 25.28 -1.50
C ASP A 129 -17.05 25.93 -2.85
N LEU A 130 -18.27 25.69 -3.34
CA LEU A 130 -18.74 26.28 -4.59
C LEU A 130 -18.92 27.81 -4.52
N ALA A 131 -19.12 28.37 -3.33
CA ALA A 131 -19.21 29.81 -3.12
C ALA A 131 -17.84 30.51 -3.24
N LEU A 132 -16.73 29.79 -3.07
CA LEU A 132 -15.38 30.31 -3.29
C LEU A 132 -15.02 30.43 -4.78
N LEU A 133 -15.78 29.76 -5.65
CA LEU A 133 -15.55 29.76 -7.10
C LEU A 133 -16.34 30.88 -7.79
N PRO A 134 -15.78 31.53 -8.84
CA PRO A 134 -16.51 32.53 -9.61
C PRO A 134 -17.82 31.98 -10.17
N ASP A 135 -18.89 32.76 -10.01
CA ASP A 135 -20.22 32.38 -10.50
C ASP A 135 -20.32 32.55 -12.02
N ASN A 136 -19.96 31.51 -12.76
CA ASN A 136 -19.91 31.51 -14.21
C ASN A 136 -20.21 30.12 -14.80
N GLU A 137 -20.30 30.06 -16.13
CA GLU A 137 -20.60 28.83 -16.86
C GLU A 137 -19.58 27.71 -16.60
N ARG A 138 -18.31 28.04 -16.34
CA ARG A 138 -17.27 27.03 -16.04
C ARG A 138 -17.59 26.27 -14.75
N LYS A 139 -18.10 26.96 -13.73
CA LYS A 139 -18.54 26.35 -12.47
C LYS A 139 -19.71 25.40 -12.73
N VAL A 140 -20.74 25.85 -13.46
CA VAL A 140 -21.92 25.05 -13.81
C VAL A 140 -21.54 23.79 -14.61
N GLN A 141 -20.65 23.93 -15.59
CA GLN A 141 -20.13 22.81 -16.37
C GLN A 141 -19.33 21.82 -15.51
N GLY A 142 -18.53 22.33 -14.55
CA GLY A 142 -17.78 21.50 -13.60
C GLY A 142 -18.69 20.66 -12.71
N VAL A 143 -19.70 21.29 -12.11
CA VAL A 143 -20.75 20.60 -11.33
C VAL A 143 -21.41 19.48 -12.16
N ALA A 144 -21.83 19.78 -13.39
CA ALA A 144 -22.46 18.77 -14.26
C ALA A 144 -21.54 17.58 -14.55
N VAL A 145 -20.23 17.80 -14.71
CA VAL A 145 -19.24 16.72 -14.86
C VAL A 145 -19.14 15.88 -13.59
N GLY A 146 -19.06 16.53 -12.42
CA GLY A 146 -18.98 15.85 -11.13
C GLY A 146 -20.17 14.94 -10.87
N GLN A 147 -21.39 15.44 -11.06
CA GLN A 147 -22.65 14.67 -10.96
C GLN A 147 -22.65 13.45 -11.88
N ALA A 148 -22.27 13.65 -13.15
CA ALA A 148 -22.26 12.59 -14.15
C ALA A 148 -21.24 11.47 -13.81
N VAL A 149 -20.07 11.83 -13.28
CA VAL A 149 -19.05 10.87 -12.86
C VAL A 149 -19.47 10.14 -11.58
N ALA A 150 -19.93 10.85 -10.54
CA ALA A 150 -20.37 10.24 -9.29
C ALA A 150 -21.50 9.24 -9.54
N SER A 151 -22.51 9.61 -10.33
CA SER A 151 -23.62 8.73 -10.69
C SER A 151 -23.15 7.42 -11.35
N GLN A 152 -22.22 7.49 -12.31
CA GLN A 152 -21.72 6.30 -13.00
C GLN A 152 -20.81 5.43 -12.12
N GLN A 153 -19.98 6.04 -11.28
CA GLN A 153 -19.16 5.32 -10.29
C GLN A 153 -20.04 4.57 -9.28
N LEU A 154 -21.05 5.24 -8.71
CA LEU A 154 -21.99 4.63 -7.76
C LEU A 154 -22.82 3.52 -8.42
N ALA A 155 -23.27 3.72 -9.66
CA ALA A 155 -24.00 2.71 -10.41
C ALA A 155 -23.16 1.45 -10.63
N ALA A 156 -21.90 1.61 -11.03
CA ALA A 156 -20.96 0.50 -11.22
C ALA A 156 -20.68 -0.28 -9.92
N ARG A 157 -20.79 0.38 -8.76
CA ARG A 157 -20.56 -0.23 -7.44
C ARG A 157 -21.83 -0.66 -6.71
N SER A 158 -23.01 -0.46 -7.29
CA SER A 158 -24.30 -0.72 -6.64
C SER A 158 -24.55 -2.20 -6.31
N ALA A 159 -24.02 -3.11 -7.12
CA ALA A 159 -24.16 -4.56 -6.99
C ALA A 159 -22.81 -5.28 -6.82
N ASP A 160 -21.82 -4.60 -6.23
CA ASP A 160 -20.46 -5.09 -6.12
C ASP A 160 -20.22 -6.13 -5.01
N GLY A 161 -21.29 -6.67 -4.40
CA GLY A 161 -21.20 -7.69 -3.35
C GLY A 161 -21.01 -7.14 -1.93
N ALA A 162 -20.68 -5.86 -1.73
CA ALA A 162 -20.40 -5.34 -0.38
C ALA A 162 -21.63 -5.31 0.54
N ASN A 163 -22.80 -5.01 -0.04
CA ASN A 163 -24.08 -4.92 0.68
C ASN A 163 -24.78 -6.27 0.88
N VAL A 164 -24.16 -7.39 0.46
CA VAL A 164 -24.69 -8.73 0.71
C VAL A 164 -24.69 -8.99 2.21
N ILE A 165 -25.78 -9.56 2.73
CA ILE A 165 -25.85 -9.98 4.13
C ILE A 165 -24.73 -11.00 4.38
N PRO A 166 -23.81 -10.75 5.32
CA PRO A 166 -22.70 -11.65 5.58
C PRO A 166 -23.21 -13.07 5.90
N PRO A 167 -22.70 -14.12 5.24
CA PRO A 167 -23.05 -15.49 5.61
C PRO A 167 -22.64 -15.75 7.07
N PRO A 168 -23.45 -16.49 7.84
CA PRO A 168 -23.11 -16.81 9.22
C PRO A 168 -21.83 -17.66 9.24
N TYR A 169 -20.85 -17.22 10.02
CA TYR A 169 -19.63 -18.00 10.24
C TYR A 169 -19.85 -19.02 11.36
N VAL A 170 -19.54 -20.28 11.06
CA VAL A 170 -19.59 -21.39 12.03
C VAL A 170 -18.17 -21.89 12.22
N PRO A 171 -17.56 -21.68 13.41
CA PRO A 171 -16.23 -22.19 13.69
C PRO A 171 -16.18 -23.71 13.56
N ALA A 172 -15.18 -24.21 12.84
CA ALA A 172 -14.80 -25.62 12.89
C ALA A 172 -14.06 -25.93 14.21
N ASN A 173 -13.78 -27.20 14.48
CA ASN A 173 -13.26 -27.65 15.79
C ASN A 173 -11.86 -28.29 15.73
N GLN A 174 -11.12 -28.13 14.64
CA GLN A 174 -9.76 -28.65 14.54
C GLN A 174 -8.74 -27.64 15.08
N PRO A 175 -7.59 -28.10 15.64
CA PRO A 175 -6.48 -27.22 15.98
C PRO A 175 -6.06 -26.39 14.76
N GLY A 176 -5.89 -25.08 14.96
CA GLY A 176 -5.60 -24.13 13.87
C GLY A 176 -6.82 -23.42 13.29
N ASP A 177 -8.04 -23.91 13.49
CA ASP A 177 -9.26 -23.27 12.98
C ASP A 177 -9.62 -22.00 13.76
N TYR A 178 -9.99 -20.94 13.06
CA TYR A 178 -10.44 -19.70 13.65
C TYR A 178 -11.70 -19.91 14.51
N GLN A 179 -11.58 -19.48 15.78
CA GLN A 179 -12.63 -19.49 16.77
C GLN A 179 -13.07 -18.06 17.08
N LEU A 180 -14.34 -17.89 17.48
CA LEU A 180 -14.77 -16.63 18.08
C LEU A 180 -13.97 -16.41 19.36
N THR A 181 -13.43 -15.20 19.53
CA THR A 181 -12.41 -14.93 20.56
C THR A 181 -12.99 -14.23 21.78
N THR A 182 -12.46 -14.58 22.95
CA THR A 182 -12.64 -13.85 24.21
C THR A 182 -12.26 -12.36 24.07
N PRO A 183 -12.83 -11.44 24.87
CA PRO A 183 -13.87 -11.66 25.88
C PRO A 183 -15.31 -11.72 25.32
N ASN A 184 -15.55 -11.13 24.15
CA ASN A 184 -16.92 -10.86 23.71
C ASN A 184 -17.49 -11.93 22.77
N PHE A 185 -16.66 -12.81 22.19
CA PHE A 185 -17.07 -13.81 21.21
C PHE A 185 -17.91 -13.20 20.08
N ALA A 186 -17.46 -12.03 19.60
CA ALA A 186 -18.17 -11.29 18.56
C ALA A 186 -18.28 -12.12 17.26
N PRO A 187 -19.37 -11.96 16.49
CA PRO A 187 -19.50 -12.61 15.18
C PRO A 187 -18.33 -12.26 14.26
N ALA A 188 -17.98 -13.17 13.36
CA ALA A 188 -16.89 -12.93 12.41
C ALA A 188 -17.24 -11.79 11.44
N ASP A 189 -16.33 -10.84 11.29
CA ASP A 189 -16.52 -9.65 10.47
C ASP A 189 -16.21 -9.93 8.99
N PHE A 190 -16.95 -9.29 8.08
CA PHE A 190 -16.60 -9.26 6.65
C PHE A 190 -16.56 -10.65 5.96
N THR A 191 -17.38 -11.62 6.40
CA THR A 191 -17.41 -12.98 5.82
C THR A 191 -17.83 -13.02 4.34
N GLN A 192 -18.52 -11.99 3.85
CA GLN A 192 -18.89 -11.80 2.45
C GLN A 192 -17.82 -11.05 1.63
N TRP A 193 -16.86 -10.41 2.28
CA TRP A 193 -15.90 -9.52 1.63
C TRP A 193 -15.03 -10.17 0.54
N PRO A 194 -14.70 -11.49 0.60
CA PRO A 194 -14.07 -12.19 -0.51
C PRO A 194 -14.82 -12.09 -1.85
N GLN A 195 -16.14 -11.84 -1.80
CA GLN A 195 -17.02 -11.75 -2.98
C GLN A 195 -17.28 -10.32 -3.43
N VAL A 196 -16.65 -9.33 -2.79
CA VAL A 196 -16.72 -7.96 -3.28
C VAL A 196 -15.96 -7.89 -4.60
N MET A 197 -16.60 -7.36 -5.64
CA MET A 197 -15.97 -7.13 -6.94
C MET A 197 -14.75 -6.21 -6.73
N PRO A 198 -13.53 -6.62 -7.11
CA PRO A 198 -12.37 -5.75 -7.01
C PRO A 198 -12.50 -4.49 -7.86
N PHE A 199 -11.68 -3.49 -7.57
CA PHE A 199 -11.58 -2.24 -8.33
C PHE A 199 -10.59 -2.39 -9.51
N ALA A 200 -9.46 -3.06 -9.29
CA ALA A 200 -8.40 -3.22 -10.27
C ALA A 200 -7.90 -4.67 -10.42
N LEU A 201 -7.94 -5.48 -9.38
CA LEU A 201 -7.65 -6.92 -9.50
C LEU A 201 -8.67 -7.60 -10.41
N GLU A 202 -8.25 -8.63 -11.12
CA GLU A 202 -9.19 -9.44 -11.92
C GLU A 202 -10.06 -10.30 -11.00
N GLN A 203 -9.46 -10.80 -9.91
CA GLN A 203 -10.11 -11.68 -8.94
C GLN A 203 -9.50 -11.52 -7.55
N ALA A 204 -10.31 -11.71 -6.50
CA ALA A 204 -9.89 -11.54 -5.11
C ALA A 204 -8.70 -12.45 -4.71
N ASN A 205 -8.58 -13.63 -5.31
CA ASN A 205 -7.55 -14.62 -4.98
C ASN A 205 -6.31 -14.56 -5.89
N GLU A 206 -6.21 -13.56 -6.78
CA GLU A 206 -5.10 -13.42 -7.73
C GLU A 206 -3.72 -13.45 -7.03
N PHE A 207 -3.64 -12.82 -5.86
CA PHE A 207 -2.43 -12.71 -5.04
C PHE A 207 -2.54 -13.43 -3.71
N ARG A 208 -3.36 -14.50 -3.62
CA ARG A 208 -3.47 -15.27 -2.39
C ARG A 208 -2.08 -15.79 -1.98
N PRO A 209 -1.58 -15.48 -0.77
CA PRO A 209 -0.30 -16.00 -0.32
C PRO A 209 -0.39 -17.52 -0.14
N GLY A 210 0.74 -18.21 0.00
CA GLY A 210 0.75 -19.63 0.39
C GLY A 210 0.07 -19.87 1.75
N PRO A 211 -0.16 -21.14 2.14
CA PRO A 211 -0.81 -21.46 3.41
C PRO A 211 0.03 -21.00 4.63
N PRO A 212 -0.62 -20.79 5.79
CA PRO A 212 0.11 -20.53 7.03
C PRO A 212 1.04 -21.70 7.39
N PRO A 213 2.08 -21.47 8.21
CA PRO A 213 2.96 -22.53 8.67
C PRO A 213 2.19 -23.66 9.36
N VAL A 214 2.58 -24.90 9.11
CA VAL A 214 2.03 -26.08 9.81
C VAL A 214 2.29 -25.95 11.31
N LEU A 215 1.31 -26.29 12.15
CA LEU A 215 1.37 -26.10 13.61
C LEU A 215 2.55 -26.82 14.28
N THR A 216 3.03 -27.92 13.70
CA THR A 216 4.18 -28.68 14.23
C THR A 216 5.53 -28.26 13.64
N SER A 217 5.58 -27.18 12.87
CA SER A 217 6.82 -26.72 12.23
C SER A 217 7.63 -25.78 13.14
N ASP A 218 8.96 -25.80 13.01
CA ASP A 218 9.84 -24.88 13.73
C ASP A 218 9.48 -23.41 13.51
N VAL A 219 9.00 -23.06 12.30
CA VAL A 219 8.56 -21.71 11.96
C VAL A 219 7.33 -21.30 12.77
N TYR A 220 6.36 -22.21 12.92
CA TYR A 220 5.21 -21.94 13.79
C TYR A 220 5.65 -21.79 15.24
N THR A 221 6.52 -22.69 15.73
CA THR A 221 7.07 -22.64 17.10
C THR A 221 7.74 -21.29 17.40
N GLU A 222 8.59 -20.80 16.50
CA GLU A 222 9.30 -19.52 16.66
C GLU A 222 8.30 -18.36 16.80
N VAL A 223 7.35 -18.25 15.86
CA VAL A 223 6.39 -17.15 15.86
C VAL A 223 5.38 -17.25 16.99
N PHE A 224 4.94 -18.47 17.35
CA PHE A 224 4.09 -18.71 18.50
C PHE A 224 4.75 -18.21 19.78
N ASN A 225 6.01 -18.58 20.03
CA ASN A 225 6.71 -18.19 21.25
C ASN A 225 7.02 -16.69 21.29
N GLU A 226 7.35 -16.09 20.14
CA GLU A 226 7.52 -14.64 20.01
C GLU A 226 6.22 -13.89 20.38
N VAL A 227 5.08 -14.31 19.81
CA VAL A 227 3.78 -13.68 20.10
C VAL A 227 3.30 -13.98 21.53
N LYS A 228 3.51 -15.20 22.05
CA LYS A 228 3.18 -15.54 23.44
C LYS A 228 3.93 -14.63 24.41
N SER A 229 5.22 -14.40 24.18
CA SER A 229 6.08 -13.56 25.02
C SER A 229 5.76 -12.07 24.89
N LEU A 230 5.73 -11.56 23.65
CA LEU A 230 5.62 -10.12 23.41
C LEU A 230 4.19 -9.61 23.37
N GLY A 231 3.21 -10.43 23.00
CA GLY A 231 1.82 -10.02 22.83
C GLY A 231 1.00 -10.05 24.12
N PHE A 232 1.49 -10.72 25.18
CA PHE A 232 0.78 -10.84 26.45
C PHE A 232 0.58 -9.47 27.12
N ILE A 233 -0.60 -9.23 27.70
CA ILE A 233 -0.92 -7.96 28.36
C ILE A 233 0.08 -7.64 29.48
N ASP A 234 0.41 -8.64 30.32
CA ASP A 234 1.38 -8.53 31.41
C ASP A 234 2.78 -9.03 31.01
N SER A 235 3.15 -8.87 29.74
CA SER A 235 4.46 -9.26 29.24
C SER A 235 5.59 -8.59 30.05
N THR A 236 6.53 -9.39 30.54
CA THR A 236 7.76 -8.91 31.19
C THR A 236 8.94 -8.73 30.20
N THR A 237 8.78 -9.14 28.94
CA THR A 237 9.83 -9.09 27.91
C THR A 237 9.67 -7.95 26.91
N ARG A 238 8.43 -7.54 26.63
CA ARG A 238 8.09 -6.41 25.75
C ARG A 238 8.62 -5.10 26.35
N THR A 239 9.35 -4.32 25.55
CA THR A 239 9.88 -3.01 25.98
C THR A 239 8.79 -1.95 26.04
N ALA A 240 9.10 -0.79 26.64
CA ALA A 240 8.21 0.37 26.63
C ALA A 240 7.93 0.84 25.20
N GLU A 241 8.97 0.92 24.35
CA GLU A 241 8.85 1.28 22.93
C GLU A 241 7.93 0.33 22.17
N GLN A 242 8.08 -0.99 22.35
CA GLN A 242 7.22 -1.98 21.71
C GLN A 242 5.76 -1.89 22.19
N THR A 243 5.56 -1.53 23.46
CA THR A 243 4.22 -1.29 24.01
C THR A 243 3.57 -0.07 23.37
N GLU A 244 4.31 1.04 23.24
CA GLU A 244 3.84 2.25 22.58
C GLU A 244 3.52 1.97 21.10
N ILE A 245 4.41 1.30 20.35
CA ILE A 245 4.17 0.90 18.96
C ILE A 245 2.89 0.07 18.83
N GLY A 246 2.69 -0.91 19.72
CA GLY A 246 1.49 -1.76 19.72
C GLY A 246 0.19 -0.99 19.98
N GLN A 247 0.24 0.08 20.78
CA GLN A 247 -0.90 0.95 21.06
C GLN A 247 -1.10 2.01 19.97
N PHE A 248 -0.01 2.54 19.41
CA PHE A 248 0.00 3.58 18.40
C PHE A 248 -0.70 3.14 17.11
N TRP A 249 -0.43 1.93 16.63
CA TRP A 249 -1.01 1.42 15.37
C TRP A 249 -2.32 0.63 15.57
N ASN A 250 -2.98 0.76 16.72
CA ASN A 250 -4.19 -0.02 17.03
C ASN A 250 -5.48 0.56 16.41
N GLY A 251 -5.41 1.72 15.78
CA GLY A 251 -6.50 2.30 14.98
C GLY A 251 -6.68 1.64 13.62
N ASN A 252 -7.59 2.21 12.83
CA ASN A 252 -7.88 1.75 11.47
C ASN A 252 -6.70 2.08 10.55
N ILE A 253 -6.01 1.05 10.06
CA ILE A 253 -4.74 1.26 9.35
C ILE A 253 -4.89 2.07 8.05
N GLN A 254 -6.01 1.94 7.34
CA GLN A 254 -6.34 2.71 6.15
C GLN A 254 -6.50 4.21 6.43
N ASP A 255 -6.88 4.59 7.65
CA ASP A 255 -7.05 5.99 8.04
C ASP A 255 -5.65 6.63 8.20
N PHE A 256 -4.71 5.92 8.84
CA PHE A 256 -3.29 6.32 8.90
C PHE A 256 -2.70 6.55 7.50
N TRP A 257 -2.91 5.65 6.55
CA TRP A 257 -2.32 5.79 5.22
C TRP A 257 -2.94 6.91 4.39
N ASN A 258 -4.23 7.24 4.59
CA ASN A 258 -4.83 8.44 4.01
C ASN A 258 -4.27 9.73 4.62
N GLU A 259 -4.01 9.75 5.94
CA GLU A 259 -3.37 10.90 6.61
C GLU A 259 -1.90 11.07 6.19
N ILE A 260 -1.15 9.97 6.05
CA ILE A 260 0.23 9.99 5.54
C ILE A 260 0.25 10.52 4.10
N ALA A 261 -0.65 10.05 3.25
CA ALA A 261 -0.77 10.54 1.87
C ALA A 261 -1.12 12.02 1.80
N GLN A 262 -2.03 12.48 2.67
CA GLN A 262 -2.34 13.90 2.83
C GLN A 262 -1.10 14.71 3.22
N THR A 263 -0.37 14.27 4.26
CA THR A 263 0.86 14.94 4.71
C THR A 263 1.88 15.03 3.57
N ALA A 264 2.10 13.93 2.85
CA ALA A 264 3.02 13.90 1.72
C ALA A 264 2.58 14.83 0.57
N ALA A 265 1.29 14.84 0.24
CA ALA A 265 0.73 15.71 -0.79
C ALA A 265 0.88 17.19 -0.46
N LEU A 266 0.64 17.57 0.81
CA LEU A 266 0.83 18.95 1.29
C LEU A 266 2.30 19.37 1.29
N GLN A 267 3.19 18.52 1.80
CA GLN A 267 4.64 18.81 1.81
C GLN A 267 5.24 18.94 0.41
N ARG A 268 4.69 18.24 -0.58
CA ARG A 268 5.11 18.32 -1.99
C ARG A 268 4.29 19.33 -2.81
N HIS A 269 3.38 20.08 -2.18
CA HIS A 269 2.54 21.07 -2.82
C HIS A 269 1.83 20.54 -4.08
N LEU A 270 1.26 19.33 -3.98
CA LEU A 270 0.56 18.74 -5.11
C LEU A 270 -0.65 19.58 -5.52
N ASN A 271 -0.78 19.81 -6.82
CA ASN A 271 -1.97 20.42 -7.40
C ASN A 271 -3.14 19.41 -7.44
N LEU A 272 -4.33 19.90 -7.79
CA LEU A 272 -5.57 19.12 -7.77
C LEU A 272 -5.45 17.80 -8.55
N GLU A 273 -4.94 17.83 -9.78
CA GLU A 273 -4.86 16.66 -10.65
C GLU A 273 -3.90 15.60 -10.11
N ARG A 274 -2.77 16.05 -9.56
CA ARG A 274 -1.78 15.15 -8.95
C ARG A 274 -2.31 14.54 -7.66
N SER A 275 -2.99 15.32 -6.83
CA SER A 275 -3.64 14.82 -5.61
C SER A 275 -4.76 13.83 -5.94
N ALA A 276 -5.63 14.13 -6.91
CA ALA A 276 -6.71 13.24 -7.32
C ALA A 276 -6.15 11.89 -7.79
N ARG A 277 -5.09 11.90 -8.61
CA ARG A 277 -4.40 10.67 -9.04
C ARG A 277 -3.78 9.91 -7.87
N LEU A 278 -3.11 10.61 -6.96
CA LEU A 278 -2.47 9.99 -5.79
C LEU A 278 -3.48 9.24 -4.92
N PHE A 279 -4.57 9.92 -4.53
CA PHE A 279 -5.55 9.34 -3.64
C PHE A 279 -6.40 8.25 -4.30
N ALA A 280 -6.65 8.34 -5.62
CA ALA A 280 -7.28 7.25 -6.37
C ALA A 280 -6.38 6.00 -6.39
N LEU A 281 -5.10 6.14 -6.75
CA LEU A 281 -4.14 5.03 -6.74
C LEU A 281 -4.03 4.39 -5.37
N LEU A 282 -3.93 5.21 -4.31
CA LEU A 282 -3.85 4.73 -2.94
C LEU A 282 -5.09 3.93 -2.58
N ASN A 283 -6.27 4.53 -2.68
CA ASN A 283 -7.47 3.94 -2.10
C ASN A 283 -8.04 2.79 -2.93
N ILE A 284 -7.85 2.77 -4.25
CA ILE A 284 -8.09 1.57 -5.07
C ILE A 284 -7.18 0.43 -4.60
N SER A 285 -5.87 0.70 -4.41
CA SER A 285 -4.93 -0.31 -3.94
C SER A 285 -5.28 -0.83 -2.54
N LEU A 286 -5.70 0.05 -1.63
CA LEU A 286 -6.10 -0.34 -0.28
C LEU A 286 -7.39 -1.18 -0.29
N ALA A 287 -8.39 -0.80 -1.09
CA ALA A 287 -9.63 -1.56 -1.21
C ALA A 287 -9.38 -2.97 -1.76
N ASP A 288 -8.60 -3.10 -2.81
CA ASP A 288 -8.29 -4.39 -3.41
C ASP A 288 -7.42 -5.27 -2.51
N THR A 289 -6.47 -4.65 -1.80
CA THR A 289 -5.71 -5.34 -0.76
C THR A 289 -6.63 -5.89 0.33
N THR A 290 -7.66 -5.12 0.75
CA THR A 290 -8.68 -5.58 1.70
C THR A 290 -9.47 -6.77 1.18
N ILE A 291 -9.94 -6.71 -0.07
CA ILE A 291 -10.67 -7.80 -0.71
C ILE A 291 -9.80 -9.07 -0.73
N ALA A 292 -8.55 -8.95 -1.20
CA ALA A 292 -7.64 -10.07 -1.33
C ALA A 292 -7.21 -10.68 0.01
N PHE A 293 -6.96 -9.88 1.04
CA PHE A 293 -6.59 -10.46 2.33
C PHE A 293 -7.78 -11.11 3.04
N PHE A 294 -9.02 -10.60 2.89
CA PHE A 294 -10.18 -11.28 3.47
C PHE A 294 -10.48 -12.59 2.75
N GLU A 295 -10.28 -12.62 1.43
CA GLU A 295 -10.30 -13.85 0.64
C GLU A 295 -9.32 -14.88 1.22
N ALA A 296 -8.07 -14.51 1.46
CA ALA A 296 -7.07 -15.40 2.04
C ALA A 296 -7.40 -15.78 3.50
N LYS A 297 -7.90 -14.84 4.32
CA LYS A 297 -8.32 -15.09 5.70
C LYS A 297 -9.37 -16.16 5.81
N TYR A 298 -10.42 -16.06 4.99
CA TYR A 298 -11.51 -17.02 5.02
C TYR A 298 -11.20 -18.32 4.26
N THR A 299 -10.21 -18.31 3.34
CA THR A 299 -9.66 -19.53 2.75
C THR A 299 -8.84 -20.35 3.76
N TYR A 300 -7.94 -19.70 4.49
CA TYR A 300 -7.04 -20.40 5.43
C TYR A 300 -7.62 -20.58 6.81
N ASN A 301 -8.60 -19.76 7.18
CA ASN A 301 -9.35 -19.83 8.41
C ASN A 301 -8.48 -19.99 9.67
N PHE A 302 -7.33 -19.31 9.71
CA PHE A 302 -6.31 -19.56 10.72
C PHE A 302 -6.64 -18.87 12.06
N TRP A 303 -6.45 -19.58 13.16
CA TRP A 303 -6.76 -19.10 14.50
C TRP A 303 -5.96 -17.88 14.94
N ARG A 304 -6.55 -17.09 15.84
CA ARG A 304 -5.89 -15.96 16.48
C ARG A 304 -4.97 -16.43 17.61
N PRO A 305 -3.90 -15.70 17.94
CA PRO A 305 -2.99 -16.07 19.02
C PRO A 305 -3.66 -16.29 20.38
N VAL A 306 -4.73 -15.56 20.70
CA VAL A 306 -5.48 -15.80 21.95
C VAL A 306 -6.04 -17.22 22.03
N THR A 307 -6.47 -17.78 20.91
CA THR A 307 -6.93 -19.17 20.82
C THR A 307 -5.74 -20.11 20.80
N ALA A 308 -4.75 -19.85 19.93
CA ALA A 308 -3.57 -20.69 19.76
C ALA A 308 -2.80 -20.88 21.08
N VAL A 309 -2.53 -19.79 21.81
CA VAL A 309 -1.77 -19.84 23.07
C VAL A 309 -2.56 -20.52 24.18
N ARG A 310 -3.88 -20.34 24.23
CA ARG A 310 -4.71 -20.99 25.27
C ARG A 310 -4.89 -22.49 25.04
N LEU A 311 -4.88 -22.92 23.78
CA LEU A 311 -5.13 -24.29 23.36
C LEU A 311 -3.87 -24.97 22.78
N ALA A 312 -2.67 -24.50 23.13
CA ALA A 312 -1.43 -25.00 22.56
C ALA A 312 -1.18 -26.49 22.87
N ASP A 313 -1.76 -27.02 23.95
CA ASP A 313 -1.76 -28.45 24.27
C ASP A 313 -2.52 -29.32 23.25
N THR A 314 -3.30 -28.70 22.35
CA THR A 314 -4.08 -29.39 21.31
C THR A 314 -3.45 -29.32 19.92
N ASP A 315 -2.39 -28.54 19.71
CA ASP A 315 -1.84 -28.26 18.37
C ASP A 315 -0.88 -29.35 17.85
N GLY A 316 -0.55 -30.34 18.69
CA GLY A 316 0.37 -31.44 18.39
C GLY A 316 1.85 -31.06 18.39
N ASN A 317 2.20 -29.86 18.85
CA ASN A 317 3.57 -29.36 18.90
C ASN A 317 4.10 -29.38 20.35
N PRO A 318 5.09 -30.22 20.68
CA PRO A 318 5.62 -30.31 22.05
C PRO A 318 6.42 -29.06 22.48
N GLN A 319 6.67 -28.11 21.58
CA GLN A 319 7.44 -26.89 21.84
C GLN A 319 6.55 -25.64 22.03
N THR A 320 5.22 -25.80 22.01
CA THR A 320 4.27 -24.73 22.29
C THR A 320 3.58 -25.01 23.62
N GLU A 321 3.92 -24.20 24.62
CA GLU A 321 3.35 -24.37 25.96
C GLU A 321 2.06 -23.53 26.09
N PRO A 322 0.95 -24.09 26.59
CA PRO A 322 -0.29 -23.34 26.74
C PRO A 322 -0.20 -22.28 27.85
N ASN A 323 -0.95 -21.19 27.69
CA ASN A 323 -1.23 -20.23 28.76
C ASN A 323 -2.73 -19.89 28.74
N PRO A 324 -3.54 -20.54 29.61
CA PRO A 324 -5.01 -20.37 29.64
C PRO A 324 -5.48 -18.94 29.97
N THR A 325 -4.66 -18.14 30.65
CA THR A 325 -4.98 -16.76 31.01
C THR A 325 -4.43 -15.75 30.02
N TRP A 326 -3.77 -16.20 28.95
CA TRP A 326 -3.17 -15.30 27.96
C TRP A 326 -4.25 -14.38 27.38
N LEU A 327 -4.05 -13.09 27.59
CA LEU A 327 -4.81 -12.03 26.97
C LEU A 327 -3.82 -11.10 26.31
N PRO A 328 -4.19 -10.56 25.16
CA PRO A 328 -3.25 -9.76 24.42
C PRO A 328 -3.27 -8.28 24.83
N LEU A 329 -2.22 -7.51 24.50
CA LEU A 329 -2.03 -6.12 24.95
C LEU A 329 -3.26 -5.22 24.76
N SER A 330 -3.89 -5.22 23.59
CA SER A 330 -5.05 -4.36 23.34
C SER A 330 -6.35 -4.84 24.01
N THR A 331 -6.32 -5.98 24.72
CA THR A 331 -7.45 -6.70 25.34
C THR A 331 -8.57 -7.15 24.39
N LYS A 332 -8.54 -6.70 23.14
CA LYS A 332 -9.54 -6.95 22.11
C LYS A 332 -8.88 -7.56 20.89
N THR A 333 -9.33 -8.76 20.52
CA THR A 333 -8.95 -9.38 19.25
C THR A 333 -9.97 -9.02 18.19
N ALA A 334 -9.53 -8.56 17.02
CA ALA A 334 -10.41 -8.32 15.89
C ALA A 334 -11.11 -9.62 15.46
N PRO A 335 -12.43 -9.62 15.19
CA PRO A 335 -13.20 -10.84 14.98
C PRO A 335 -13.10 -11.32 13.51
N ASP A 336 -11.88 -11.62 13.07
CA ASP A 336 -11.59 -12.21 11.75
C ASP A 336 -10.44 -13.24 11.89
N PRO A 337 -10.25 -14.16 10.91
CA PRO A 337 -9.11 -15.09 10.90
C PRO A 337 -7.76 -14.37 10.85
N SER A 338 -6.70 -14.94 11.43
CA SER A 338 -5.45 -14.21 11.68
C SER A 338 -4.54 -14.00 10.46
N TYR A 339 -4.62 -14.87 9.45
CA TYR A 339 -3.66 -14.93 8.36
C TYR A 339 -4.30 -14.64 6.99
N PRO A 340 -3.76 -13.71 6.18
CA PRO A 340 -2.60 -12.86 6.47
C PRO A 340 -2.97 -11.65 7.36
N GLY A 341 -1.94 -10.92 7.81
CA GLY A 341 -2.10 -9.74 8.67
C GLY A 341 -2.61 -8.51 7.90
N ALA A 342 -3.77 -7.97 8.29
CA ALA A 342 -4.41 -6.82 7.63
C ALA A 342 -3.57 -5.54 7.67
N HIS A 343 -3.08 -5.14 8.86
CA HIS A 343 -2.21 -3.96 9.02
C HIS A 343 -0.96 -4.05 8.15
N SER A 344 -0.29 -5.20 8.11
CA SER A 344 0.88 -5.40 7.25
C SER A 344 0.54 -5.26 5.76
N ALA A 345 -0.60 -5.83 5.33
CA ALA A 345 -1.05 -5.79 3.94
C ALA A 345 -1.32 -4.35 3.48
N ILE A 346 -2.22 -3.66 4.20
CA ILE A 346 -2.62 -2.28 3.87
C ILE A 346 -1.41 -1.35 3.97
N SER A 347 -0.55 -1.53 4.98
CA SER A 347 0.64 -0.71 5.10
C SER A 347 1.64 -0.90 3.98
N LYS A 348 1.84 -2.14 3.54
CA LYS A 348 2.73 -2.37 2.41
C LYS A 348 2.14 -1.80 1.11
N ALA A 349 0.83 -1.91 0.90
CA ALA A 349 0.16 -1.30 -0.25
C ALA A 349 0.29 0.24 -0.22
N GLY A 350 -0.02 0.87 0.91
CA GLY A 350 0.10 2.31 1.11
C GLY A 350 1.52 2.82 0.88
N ALA A 351 2.52 2.18 1.51
CA ALA A 351 3.92 2.53 1.29
C ALA A 351 4.31 2.36 -0.18
N THR A 352 3.91 1.28 -0.83
CA THR A 352 4.30 1.03 -2.23
C THR A 352 3.74 2.10 -3.17
N VAL A 353 2.48 2.52 -2.98
CA VAL A 353 1.90 3.61 -3.78
C VAL A 353 2.60 4.94 -3.51
N LEU A 354 2.87 5.27 -2.25
CA LEU A 354 3.53 6.52 -1.89
C LEU A 354 4.99 6.57 -2.36
N SER A 355 5.72 5.46 -2.23
CA SER A 355 7.09 5.34 -2.74
C SER A 355 7.14 5.39 -4.26
N PHE A 356 6.17 4.79 -4.96
CA PHE A 356 6.03 4.96 -6.41
C PHE A 356 5.81 6.43 -6.80
N TYR A 357 5.04 7.17 -6.01
CA TYR A 357 4.69 8.55 -6.34
C TYR A 357 5.76 9.58 -5.95
N PHE A 358 6.49 9.35 -4.85
CA PHE A 358 7.37 10.36 -4.23
C PHE A 358 8.82 9.91 -4.01
N GLY A 359 9.15 8.64 -4.23
CA GLY A 359 10.34 7.99 -3.65
C GLY A 359 10.06 7.47 -2.25
N ASP A 360 10.78 6.43 -1.80
CA ASP A 360 10.56 5.83 -0.47
C ASP A 360 11.17 6.68 0.65
N GLN A 361 12.34 7.31 0.41
CA GLN A 361 12.97 8.26 1.33
C GLN A 361 12.17 9.56 1.41
N PHE A 362 11.28 9.62 2.40
CA PHE A 362 10.39 10.72 2.65
C PHE A 362 10.26 10.92 4.16
N THR A 363 10.54 12.13 4.65
CA THR A 363 10.45 12.43 6.08
C THR A 363 9.08 12.98 6.44
N PHE A 364 8.39 12.34 7.38
CA PHE A 364 7.06 12.74 7.81
C PHE A 364 6.76 12.31 9.25
N ASP A 365 5.75 12.97 9.81
CA ASP A 365 5.23 12.70 11.13
C ASP A 365 3.89 11.98 11.00
N VAL A 366 3.65 11.02 11.89
CA VAL A 366 2.39 10.29 12.02
C VAL A 366 1.88 10.48 13.43
N SER A 367 0.63 10.89 13.58
CA SER A 367 -0.06 10.93 14.86
C SER A 367 -1.02 9.75 14.98
N SER A 368 -1.33 9.32 16.21
CA SER A 368 -2.25 8.20 16.43
C SER A 368 -3.57 8.63 17.05
N GLU A 369 -4.67 8.20 16.42
CA GLU A 369 -6.00 8.30 16.98
C GLU A 369 -6.22 7.34 18.16
N SER A 370 -5.54 6.19 18.16
CA SER A 370 -5.65 5.19 19.22
C SER A 370 -4.74 5.49 20.41
N LEU A 371 -3.81 6.43 20.25
CA LEU A 371 -2.89 6.91 21.28
C LEU A 371 -2.71 8.44 21.16
N ALA A 372 -3.71 9.17 21.62
CA ALA A 372 -3.77 10.62 21.52
C ALA A 372 -2.55 11.30 22.16
N GLY A 373 -1.99 12.29 21.46
CA GLY A 373 -0.84 13.07 21.91
C GLY A 373 0.52 12.45 21.59
N VAL A 374 0.56 11.24 21.01
CA VAL A 374 1.80 10.62 20.53
C VAL A 374 1.96 10.85 19.03
N THR A 375 3.16 11.29 18.66
CA THR A 375 3.60 11.46 17.27
C THR A 375 4.87 10.64 17.06
N ARG A 376 4.94 9.93 15.93
CA ARG A 376 6.09 9.13 15.52
C ARG A 376 6.69 9.71 14.24
N HIS A 377 8.01 9.72 14.17
CA HIS A 377 8.78 10.34 13.10
C HIS A 377 9.39 9.26 12.21
N PHE A 378 9.17 9.35 10.91
CA PHE A 378 9.70 8.40 9.92
C PHE A 378 10.50 9.13 8.85
N THR A 379 11.52 8.44 8.31
CA THR A 379 12.33 8.91 7.17
C THR A 379 12.05 8.15 5.89
N SER A 380 11.19 7.12 5.93
CA SER A 380 10.68 6.47 4.73
C SER A 380 9.30 5.86 4.92
N PHE A 381 8.54 5.71 3.82
CA PHE A 381 7.24 5.05 3.86
C PHE A 381 7.38 3.57 4.22
N SER A 382 8.43 2.89 3.73
CA SER A 382 8.71 1.50 4.07
C SER A 382 9.00 1.32 5.57
N ALA A 383 9.67 2.26 6.23
CA ALA A 383 9.91 2.21 7.68
C ALA A 383 8.58 2.31 8.47
N ALA A 384 7.69 3.23 8.10
CA ALA A 384 6.37 3.33 8.70
C ALA A 384 5.54 2.05 8.49
N ALA A 385 5.60 1.45 7.29
CA ALA A 385 4.91 0.21 7.00
C ALA A 385 5.45 -0.99 7.76
N GLU A 386 6.78 -1.09 7.92
CA GLU A 386 7.43 -2.12 8.71
C GLU A 386 7.02 -2.02 10.18
N GLU A 387 7.06 -0.82 10.76
CA GLU A 387 6.66 -0.61 12.14
C GLU A 387 5.17 -0.91 12.36
N ALA A 388 4.29 -0.45 11.46
CA ALA A 388 2.87 -0.79 11.50
C ALA A 388 2.63 -2.30 11.43
N GLY A 389 3.42 -3.04 10.65
CA GLY A 389 3.38 -4.49 10.60
C GLY A 389 3.86 -5.15 11.90
N LEU A 390 5.01 -4.71 12.43
CA LEU A 390 5.60 -5.21 13.68
C LEU A 390 4.72 -4.91 14.89
N SER A 391 3.97 -3.81 14.86
CA SER A 391 3.01 -3.46 15.92
C SER A 391 2.04 -4.61 16.20
N ARG A 392 1.73 -5.43 15.19
CA ARG A 392 0.82 -6.55 15.35
C ARG A 392 1.45 -7.69 16.11
N ILE A 393 2.77 -7.86 16.15
CA ILE A 393 3.41 -8.84 17.04
C ILE A 393 3.26 -8.39 18.51
N TYR A 394 3.48 -7.10 18.77
CA TYR A 394 3.38 -6.51 20.11
C TYR A 394 1.94 -6.42 20.60
N ALA A 395 1.01 -6.22 19.66
CA ALA A 395 -0.40 -6.11 19.94
C ALA A 395 -1.09 -7.47 19.95
N MET A 396 -0.87 -8.39 18.97
CA MET A 396 -1.71 -9.60 18.81
C MET A 396 -1.54 -10.67 17.70
N LEU A 397 -0.56 -10.70 16.77
CA LEU A 397 -0.64 -11.50 15.51
C LEU A 397 0.70 -12.05 14.96
N VAL A 398 0.55 -13.13 14.17
CA VAL A 398 1.60 -13.92 13.51
C VAL A 398 2.20 -13.20 12.30
N LYS A 399 3.54 -13.25 12.20
CA LYS A 399 4.35 -12.78 11.07
C LYS A 399 4.13 -13.63 9.82
N SER A 400 3.87 -13.01 8.67
CA SER A 400 4.23 -13.62 7.38
C SER A 400 5.71 -13.30 7.11
N ARG A 401 6.62 -14.26 7.32
CA ARG A 401 8.02 -14.16 6.85
C ARG A 401 8.15 -14.43 5.35
N SER A 402 7.08 -14.25 4.57
CA SER A 402 7.15 -14.41 3.12
C SER A 402 7.26 -13.04 2.47
N SER A 403 8.36 -12.82 1.76
CA SER A 403 8.59 -11.72 0.81
C SER A 403 7.59 -11.71 -0.37
N LEU A 404 6.41 -12.34 -0.22
CA LEU A 404 5.38 -12.48 -1.24
C LEU A 404 4.37 -11.34 -1.27
N MET A 405 4.38 -10.40 -0.31
CA MET A 405 3.48 -9.23 -0.34
C MET A 405 3.99 -8.06 -1.20
N ALA A 406 4.95 -8.29 -2.10
CA ALA A 406 5.42 -7.30 -3.07
C ALA A 406 4.58 -7.24 -4.36
N PHE A 407 3.53 -8.06 -4.49
CA PHE A 407 2.80 -8.24 -5.75
C PHE A 407 1.50 -7.44 -5.89
N PHE A 408 1.11 -6.64 -4.88
CA PHE A 408 -0.21 -5.98 -4.86
C PHE A 408 -0.38 -4.79 -5.83
N THR A 409 0.66 -4.34 -6.54
CA THR A 409 0.63 -3.06 -7.27
C THR A 409 1.05 -3.12 -8.74
N THR A 410 1.51 -4.27 -9.26
CA THR A 410 2.04 -4.33 -10.63
C THR A 410 0.96 -4.17 -11.70
N VAL A 411 -0.29 -4.56 -11.42
CA VAL A 411 -1.40 -4.50 -12.40
C VAL A 411 -1.99 -3.08 -12.51
N LEU A 412 -2.06 -2.32 -11.42
CA LEU A 412 -2.63 -0.96 -11.41
C LEU A 412 -1.73 0.07 -12.14
N LEU A 413 -0.42 -0.16 -12.13
CA LEU A 413 0.55 0.75 -12.76
C LEU A 413 0.53 0.66 -14.30
N VAL A 414 0.10 -0.47 -14.86
CA VAL A 414 0.06 -0.68 -16.33
C VAL A 414 -1.21 -0.07 -16.94
N SER A 415 -2.36 -0.15 -16.27
CA SER A 415 -3.63 0.39 -16.78
C SER A 415 -3.70 1.93 -16.74
N LEU A 416 -3.04 2.57 -15.78
CA LEU A 416 -2.99 4.04 -15.64
C LEU A 416 -1.69 4.68 -16.17
N GLY A 417 -0.79 3.88 -16.76
CA GLY A 417 0.54 4.30 -17.24
C GLY A 417 0.76 4.27 -18.75
N SER A 418 -0.24 3.87 -19.55
CA SER A 418 -0.05 3.59 -20.97
C SER A 418 -0.22 4.84 -21.87
N ALA A 419 0.86 5.28 -22.51
CA ALA A 419 0.82 6.12 -23.71
C ALA A 419 0.95 5.21 -24.96
N SER A 420 0.07 5.36 -25.96
CA SER A 420 -0.02 4.43 -27.10
C SER A 420 0.93 4.73 -28.25
N ALA A 421 1.51 3.68 -28.85
CA ALA A 421 1.80 3.48 -30.29
C ALA A 421 2.19 1.99 -30.47
N GLY A 422 1.78 1.15 -31.43
CA GLY A 422 1.04 1.30 -32.68
C GLY A 422 1.78 0.56 -33.82
N GLY A 423 1.49 -0.72 -34.12
CA GLY A 423 1.81 -1.33 -35.44
C GLY A 423 2.20 -2.83 -35.56
N LYS A 424 1.17 -3.70 -35.69
CA LYS A 424 0.93 -4.84 -36.61
C LYS A 424 2.00 -5.93 -36.97
N ASP A 425 1.65 -7.16 -36.55
CA ASP A 425 1.83 -8.56 -37.05
C ASP A 425 1.91 -8.82 -38.58
N PRO A 426 2.12 -10.06 -39.12
CA PRO A 426 2.15 -11.42 -38.50
C PRO A 426 3.26 -12.38 -39.04
N LEU A 427 3.36 -13.60 -38.47
CA LEU A 427 3.22 -14.89 -39.20
C LEU A 427 3.42 -16.11 -38.27
N SER A 428 2.38 -16.92 -38.20
CA SER A 428 2.25 -18.31 -37.72
C SER A 428 1.75 -19.13 -38.95
N PRO A 429 1.68 -20.50 -39.03
CA PRO A 429 1.54 -21.46 -37.93
C PRO A 429 2.08 -22.93 -38.13
N SER A 430 1.93 -23.74 -37.07
CA SER A 430 1.57 -25.20 -37.05
C SER A 430 2.69 -26.29 -36.87
N PRO A 431 2.37 -27.57 -36.58
CA PRO A 431 2.13 -28.11 -35.21
C PRO A 431 2.76 -29.52 -34.94
N VAL A 432 3.09 -29.89 -33.69
CA VAL A 432 3.23 -31.33 -33.31
C VAL A 432 2.75 -31.57 -31.85
N ARG A 433 1.84 -32.55 -31.68
CA ARG A 433 1.33 -33.17 -30.43
C ARG A 433 1.75 -34.66 -30.42
N PRO A 434 1.46 -35.50 -29.39
CA PRO A 434 1.50 -35.34 -27.93
C PRO A 434 2.45 -36.39 -27.27
N GLY A 435 2.84 -36.17 -26.01
CA GLY A 435 3.39 -37.21 -25.15
C GLY A 435 2.72 -37.12 -23.78
N ASN A 436 2.06 -38.19 -23.33
CA ASN A 436 1.32 -38.21 -22.07
C ASN A 436 2.25 -38.21 -20.84
N LEU A 437 1.87 -37.35 -19.89
CA LEU A 437 2.09 -37.33 -18.43
C LEU A 437 3.32 -38.04 -17.84
N ASP A 438 4.20 -37.23 -17.22
CA ASP A 438 4.44 -37.35 -15.77
C ASP A 438 4.89 -36.02 -15.15
N TYR A 439 4.33 -35.70 -13.98
CA TYR A 439 4.52 -34.43 -13.26
C TYR A 439 5.93 -34.40 -12.63
N ARG A 440 6.88 -33.62 -13.19
CA ARG A 440 8.06 -33.01 -12.54
C ARG A 440 9.10 -32.59 -13.58
N ILE A 441 9.40 -31.30 -13.64
CA ILE A 441 10.72 -30.66 -13.47
C ILE A 441 10.43 -29.16 -13.63
N GLU A 442 9.99 -28.50 -12.56
CA GLU A 442 10.34 -27.10 -12.40
C GLU A 442 11.87 -27.09 -12.28
N LEU A 443 12.58 -26.53 -13.27
CA LEU A 443 14.00 -26.26 -13.09
C LEU A 443 14.12 -25.36 -11.84
N PRO A 444 14.83 -25.76 -10.79
CA PRO A 444 14.87 -24.95 -9.59
C PRO A 444 15.53 -23.61 -9.93
N GLN A 445 14.83 -22.51 -9.61
CA GLN A 445 15.22 -21.15 -9.98
C GLN A 445 15.98 -20.48 -8.82
N GLY A 446 16.84 -19.52 -9.13
CA GLY A 446 17.47 -18.61 -8.16
C GLY A 446 17.36 -17.15 -8.62
N TYR A 447 17.77 -16.23 -7.76
CA TYR A 447 17.57 -14.79 -7.96
C TYR A 447 18.92 -14.09 -8.13
N LEU A 448 18.99 -13.13 -9.04
CA LEU A 448 20.16 -12.31 -9.28
C LEU A 448 19.81 -10.84 -9.01
N LYS A 449 20.65 -10.14 -8.25
CA LYS A 449 20.61 -8.69 -8.12
C LYS A 449 21.97 -8.11 -8.50
N VAL A 450 22.01 -7.19 -9.48
CA VAL A 450 23.26 -6.63 -10.01
C VAL A 450 23.32 -5.13 -9.77
N TYR A 451 24.25 -4.67 -8.95
CA TYR A 451 24.60 -3.26 -8.83
C TYR A 451 25.59 -2.94 -9.96
N SER A 452 25.23 -2.03 -10.86
CA SER A 452 26.01 -1.75 -12.07
C SER A 452 26.80 -0.46 -11.96
N VAL A 453 27.86 -0.36 -12.78
CA VAL A 453 28.80 0.76 -12.85
C VAL A 453 28.18 2.03 -13.41
N SER A 454 28.74 3.19 -13.04
CA SER A 454 28.30 4.47 -13.59
C SER A 454 28.63 4.65 -15.07
N ASP A 455 27.66 5.16 -15.85
CA ASP A 455 27.83 5.52 -17.26
C ASP A 455 27.53 7.01 -17.47
N GLU A 456 28.27 7.64 -18.39
CA GLU A 456 28.15 9.07 -18.73
C GLU A 456 27.34 9.20 -20.02
N PHE A 457 26.24 9.96 -19.97
CA PHE A 457 25.49 10.34 -21.17
C PHE A 457 25.90 11.74 -21.65
N ASN A 458 25.64 12.00 -22.94
CA ASN A 458 26.06 13.20 -23.70
C ASN A 458 25.67 14.58 -23.12
N ASP A 459 24.99 14.64 -21.99
CA ASP A 459 24.58 15.85 -21.26
C ASP A 459 25.32 16.04 -19.92
N GLY A 460 26.31 15.22 -19.60
CA GLY A 460 27.17 15.38 -18.41
C GLY A 460 26.53 14.93 -17.10
N ALA A 461 25.40 14.22 -17.15
CA ALA A 461 24.80 13.58 -15.98
C ALA A 461 25.39 12.19 -15.73
N TYR A 462 25.87 11.95 -14.50
CA TYR A 462 26.34 10.63 -14.05
C TYR A 462 25.18 9.81 -13.48
N TYR A 463 24.94 8.63 -14.02
CA TYR A 463 24.03 7.64 -13.44
C TYR A 463 24.86 6.59 -12.71
N ALA A 464 24.60 6.33 -11.42
CA ALA A 464 25.25 5.26 -10.66
C ALA A 464 24.94 3.82 -11.13
N HIS A 465 24.02 3.58 -12.08
CA HIS A 465 23.64 2.27 -12.58
C HIS A 465 23.38 2.33 -14.10
N SER A 466 23.98 1.41 -14.85
CA SER A 466 23.93 1.25 -16.30
C SER A 466 23.28 -0.09 -16.68
N SER A 467 22.55 -0.12 -17.80
CA SER A 467 21.96 -1.35 -18.36
C SER A 467 23.02 -2.43 -18.56
N TYR A 468 22.69 -3.68 -18.28
CA TYR A 468 23.61 -4.80 -18.41
C TYR A 468 22.98 -6.00 -19.10
N ALA A 469 23.84 -6.84 -19.70
CA ALA A 469 23.46 -8.05 -20.39
C ALA A 469 23.94 -9.29 -19.63
N ILE A 470 23.10 -10.31 -19.53
CA ILE A 470 23.40 -11.59 -18.89
C ILE A 470 23.59 -12.63 -19.98
N TYR A 471 24.74 -13.32 -19.96
CA TYR A 471 25.08 -14.39 -20.89
C TYR A 471 25.22 -15.72 -20.16
N SER A 472 24.84 -16.80 -20.83
CA SER A 472 25.15 -18.17 -20.39
C SER A 472 26.65 -18.46 -20.57
N THR A 473 27.15 -19.55 -19.97
CA THR A 473 28.54 -20.03 -20.17
C THR A 473 28.91 -20.30 -21.62
N HIS A 474 27.93 -20.56 -22.49
CA HIS A 474 28.13 -20.79 -23.92
C HIS A 474 28.11 -19.50 -24.76
N GLY A 475 27.99 -18.33 -24.12
CA GLY A 475 28.00 -17.04 -24.82
C GLY A 475 26.65 -16.62 -25.41
N THR A 476 25.58 -17.39 -25.20
CA THR A 476 24.22 -17.01 -25.61
C THR A 476 23.68 -15.94 -24.66
N LEU A 477 23.18 -14.83 -25.21
CA LEU A 477 22.48 -13.78 -24.46
C LEU A 477 21.20 -14.37 -23.84
N VAL A 478 21.11 -14.31 -22.51
CA VAL A 478 19.98 -14.81 -21.73
C VAL A 478 18.96 -13.70 -21.49
N LYS A 479 19.43 -12.51 -21.10
CA LYS A 479 18.56 -11.36 -20.82
C LYS A 479 19.35 -10.05 -20.88
N THR A 480 18.74 -9.01 -21.42
CA THR A 480 19.19 -7.62 -21.23
C THR A 480 18.33 -6.98 -20.15
N VAL A 481 18.96 -6.29 -19.21
CA VAL A 481 18.31 -5.68 -18.06
C VAL A 481 18.59 -4.20 -18.12
N GLU A 482 17.53 -3.41 -18.35
CA GLU A 482 17.63 -1.97 -18.24
C GLU A 482 17.78 -1.60 -16.76
N ASN A 483 18.83 -0.87 -16.45
CA ASN A 483 19.18 -0.50 -15.08
C ASN A 483 19.39 1.02 -15.10
N SER A 484 18.31 1.78 -15.33
CA SER A 484 18.37 3.23 -15.54
C SER A 484 18.11 3.99 -14.24
N ILE A 485 18.93 4.99 -13.92
CA ILE A 485 18.65 5.87 -12.78
C ILE A 485 17.81 7.07 -13.22
N SER A 486 16.56 7.11 -12.77
CA SER A 486 15.99 8.38 -12.32
C SER A 486 16.41 8.59 -10.85
N ARG A 487 16.68 9.83 -10.44
CA ARG A 487 16.96 10.20 -9.03
C ARG A 487 15.81 9.90 -8.05
N THR A 488 14.72 9.28 -8.52
CA THR A 488 13.47 9.02 -7.80
C THR A 488 13.10 7.54 -7.72
N ASP A 489 13.94 6.62 -8.22
CA ASP A 489 13.59 5.20 -8.37
C ASP A 489 14.39 4.31 -7.41
N GLU A 490 13.81 3.95 -6.27
CA GLU A 490 14.44 3.09 -5.23
C GLU A 490 14.31 1.58 -5.50
N LEU A 491 13.67 1.18 -6.61
CA LEU A 491 13.43 -0.22 -6.96
C LEU A 491 14.54 -0.84 -7.84
N ILE A 492 15.66 -0.14 -8.00
CA ILE A 492 16.79 -0.53 -8.84
C ILE A 492 18.01 -0.82 -7.96
N PRO A 493 18.71 -1.96 -8.14
CA PRO A 493 18.63 -2.84 -9.31
C PRO A 493 17.54 -3.92 -9.26
N TRP A 494 17.00 -4.24 -10.45
CA TRP A 494 16.00 -5.28 -10.65
C TRP A 494 16.49 -6.66 -10.18
N GLU A 495 15.60 -7.40 -9.52
CA GLU A 495 15.81 -8.82 -9.22
C GLU A 495 15.45 -9.67 -10.46
N VAL A 496 16.42 -10.41 -10.97
CA VAL A 496 16.29 -11.24 -12.15
C VAL A 496 16.23 -12.70 -11.75
N VAL A 497 15.14 -13.36 -12.11
CA VAL A 497 15.00 -14.82 -11.92
C VAL A 497 15.77 -15.53 -13.04
N LEU A 498 16.65 -16.45 -12.65
CA LEU A 498 17.44 -17.26 -13.59
C LEU A 498 17.37 -18.75 -13.17
N PRO A 499 17.40 -19.69 -14.13
CA PRO A 499 17.65 -21.10 -13.82
C PRO A 499 18.98 -21.28 -13.09
N ILE A 500 19.11 -22.31 -12.25
CA ILE A 500 20.41 -22.69 -11.69
C ILE A 500 21.43 -22.89 -12.80
N GLY A 501 22.59 -22.29 -12.62
CA GLY A 501 23.64 -22.32 -13.61
C GLY A 501 24.68 -21.24 -13.39
N SER A 502 25.73 -21.29 -14.19
CA SER A 502 26.76 -20.27 -14.24
C SER A 502 26.46 -19.27 -15.34
N TYR A 503 26.67 -17.99 -15.06
CA TYR A 503 26.37 -16.89 -15.97
C TYR A 503 27.47 -15.84 -15.93
N THR A 504 27.47 -14.96 -16.92
CA THR A 504 28.32 -13.76 -16.97
C THR A 504 27.46 -12.54 -17.17
N VAL A 505 27.62 -11.54 -16.32
CA VAL A 505 27.06 -10.21 -16.54
C VAL A 505 28.10 -9.37 -17.28
N VAL A 506 27.65 -8.64 -18.28
CA VAL A 506 28.46 -7.73 -19.10
C VAL A 506 27.79 -6.36 -19.09
N THR A 507 28.54 -5.33 -18.71
CA THR A 507 28.12 -3.92 -18.79
C THR A 507 29.22 -3.04 -19.35
N ARG A 508 28.90 -1.79 -19.69
CA ARG A 508 29.85 -0.76 -20.10
C ARG A 508 30.01 0.29 -18.99
N SER A 509 31.25 0.61 -18.67
CA SER A 509 31.68 1.70 -17.80
C SER A 509 32.32 2.81 -18.63
N ALA A 510 32.04 4.06 -18.26
CA ALA A 510 32.71 5.23 -18.84
C ALA A 510 34.21 5.30 -18.50
N ARG A 511 34.65 4.69 -17.38
CA ARG A 511 36.04 4.79 -16.88
C ARG A 511 36.94 3.65 -17.33
N VAL A 512 36.41 2.43 -17.39
CA VAL A 512 37.22 1.22 -17.68
C VAL A 512 36.76 0.43 -18.91
N GLY A 513 35.70 0.88 -19.60
CA GLY A 513 35.16 0.19 -20.76
C GLY A 513 34.27 -0.99 -20.38
N GLU A 514 34.41 -2.13 -21.05
CA GLU A 514 33.56 -3.30 -20.81
C GLU A 514 33.93 -4.04 -19.51
N VAL A 515 32.97 -4.23 -18.60
CA VAL A 515 33.14 -4.97 -17.34
C VAL A 515 32.40 -6.29 -17.45
N ARG A 516 33.10 -7.40 -17.18
CA ARG A 516 32.54 -8.77 -17.19
C ARG A 516 32.72 -9.46 -15.85
N VAL A 517 31.63 -9.91 -15.24
CA VAL A 517 31.67 -10.65 -13.96
C VAL A 517 30.93 -11.98 -14.09
N ARG A 518 31.62 -13.07 -13.73
CA ARG A 518 31.03 -14.41 -13.68
C ARG A 518 30.43 -14.67 -12.30
N PHE A 519 29.27 -15.32 -12.27
CA PHE A 519 28.57 -15.67 -11.03
C PHE A 519 27.80 -16.98 -11.18
N LEU A 520 27.35 -17.51 -10.04
CA LEU A 520 26.60 -18.76 -9.96
C LEU A 520 25.21 -18.48 -9.37
N ILE A 521 24.17 -19.04 -10.00
CA ILE A 521 22.80 -19.04 -9.49
C ILE A 521 22.51 -20.39 -8.85
N LYS A 522 22.08 -20.36 -7.59
CA LYS A 522 21.71 -21.53 -6.80
C LYS A 522 20.22 -21.54 -6.50
N ALA A 523 19.65 -22.73 -6.32
CA ALA A 523 18.22 -22.93 -6.05
C ALA A 523 17.78 -22.05 -4.87
N ARG A 524 16.73 -21.24 -5.06
CA ARG A 524 16.07 -20.45 -4.01
C ARG A 524 17.01 -19.50 -3.24
N GLN A 525 18.17 -19.17 -3.80
CA GLN A 525 19.11 -18.23 -3.21
C GLN A 525 19.20 -16.96 -4.05
N ARG A 526 19.51 -15.84 -3.38
CA ARG A 526 19.83 -14.58 -4.01
C ARG A 526 21.35 -14.47 -4.18
N THR A 527 21.79 -14.29 -5.41
CA THR A 527 23.15 -13.94 -5.78
C THR A 527 23.23 -12.44 -6.02
N ILE A 528 24.13 -11.75 -5.32
CA ILE A 528 24.38 -10.32 -5.49
C ILE A 528 25.69 -10.14 -6.25
N VAL A 529 25.66 -9.36 -7.31
CA VAL A 529 26.84 -8.96 -8.08
C VAL A 529 27.00 -7.45 -7.95
N ASP A 530 28.11 -7.01 -7.39
CA ASP A 530 28.47 -5.60 -7.29
C ASP A 530 29.57 -5.29 -8.31
N LEU A 531 29.21 -4.54 -9.36
CA LEU A 531 30.11 -4.21 -10.45
C LEU A 531 30.99 -3.00 -10.14
N ASP A 532 30.63 -2.15 -9.16
CA ASP A 532 31.46 -1.02 -8.73
C ASP A 532 32.71 -1.52 -7.99
N LEU A 533 32.55 -2.56 -7.16
CA LEU A 533 33.68 -3.24 -6.53
C LEU A 533 34.60 -3.91 -7.57
N ALA A 534 34.01 -4.51 -8.61
CA ALA A 534 34.78 -5.11 -9.70
C ALA A 534 35.51 -4.08 -10.57
N GLU A 535 34.92 -2.89 -10.79
CA GLU A 535 35.57 -1.76 -11.44
C GLU A 535 36.75 -1.25 -10.60
N GLN A 536 36.58 -1.03 -9.30
CA GLN A 536 37.66 -0.57 -8.41
C GLN A 536 38.85 -1.54 -8.43
N GLU A 537 38.60 -2.84 -8.47
CA GLU A 537 39.65 -3.84 -8.54
C GLU A 537 40.32 -3.88 -9.93
N THR A 538 39.56 -3.71 -11.01
CA THR A 538 40.08 -3.61 -12.38
C THR A 538 40.92 -2.34 -12.57
N TYR A 539 40.46 -1.20 -12.04
CA TYR A 539 41.17 0.07 -12.03
C TYR A 539 42.43 0.03 -11.16
N ARG A 540 42.39 -0.61 -9.99
CA ARG A 540 43.60 -0.86 -9.18
C ARG A 540 44.62 -1.71 -9.93
N ARG A 541 44.18 -2.77 -10.62
CA ARG A 541 45.07 -3.62 -11.44
C ARG A 541 45.64 -2.86 -12.63
N SER A 542 44.85 -2.02 -13.31
CA SER A 542 45.34 -1.19 -14.42
C SER A 542 46.34 -0.14 -13.93
N LEU A 543 46.09 0.54 -12.80
CA LEU A 543 47.05 1.45 -12.17
C LEU A 543 48.33 0.73 -11.72
N GLN A 544 48.24 -0.47 -11.15
CA GLN A 544 49.43 -1.27 -10.78
C GLN A 544 50.22 -1.72 -12.02
N THR A 545 49.53 -2.04 -13.12
CA THR A 545 50.18 -2.41 -14.40
C THR A 545 50.83 -1.18 -15.05
N SER A 546 50.15 -0.04 -15.05
CA SER A 546 50.68 1.25 -15.54
C SER A 546 51.83 1.76 -14.67
N TYR A 547 51.78 1.58 -13.35
CA TYR A 547 52.87 1.92 -12.43
C TYR A 547 54.10 1.02 -12.64
N ARG A 548 53.91 -0.28 -12.88
CA ARG A 548 55.00 -1.22 -13.26
C ARG A 548 55.60 -0.92 -14.64
N LEU A 549 54.80 -0.39 -15.57
CA LEU A 549 55.28 0.01 -16.90
C LEU A 549 55.98 1.39 -16.87
N ALA A 550 55.60 2.27 -15.94
CA ALA A 550 56.19 3.60 -15.77
C ALA A 550 57.44 3.63 -14.88
N ASN A 551 57.58 2.68 -13.95
CA ASN A 551 58.77 2.49 -13.10
C ASN A 551 59.24 1.03 -13.15
N PRO A 552 60.10 0.67 -14.12
CA PRO A 552 60.60 -0.71 -14.27
C PRO A 552 61.62 -1.14 -13.20
N SER A 553 61.98 -0.28 -12.25
CA SER A 553 63.17 -0.46 -11.40
C SER A 553 62.91 -0.91 -9.95
N ASP A 554 61.67 -1.21 -9.56
CA ASP A 554 61.37 -1.77 -8.22
C ASP A 554 60.74 -3.17 -8.34
N SER A 555 61.54 -4.12 -8.87
CA SER A 555 61.32 -5.56 -8.75
C SER A 555 62.59 -6.26 -8.29
#